data_AF-A0A351FPS1-F1
#
_entry.id   AF-A0A351FPS1-F1
#
_cell.length_a   1.000
_cell.length_b   1.000
_cell.length_c   1.000
_cell.angle_alpha   90.00
_cell.angle_beta   90.00
_cell.angle_gamma   90.00
#
_symmetry.space_group_name_H-M   'P 1'
#
loop_
_entity.id
_entity.type
_entity.pdbx_description
1 polymer ?
#
loop_
_entity_poly.entity_id
_entity_poly.type
_entity_poly.pdbx_seq_one_letter_code
_entity_poly.pdbx_strand_id
1 'polypeptide(L)'
;MRLVGRACPACLLRKDRPHGPASQGLFVLDVGAGRTNVPHHGRRVREIRKTISQRENTMAYDDTLVVNHLQETHATELLTDREKQLVGLAVTMTRGCQVCTRNRIEKARGSGITDEELSALVAVTAAVNSGVTAATARVAFGMLQSDSNEDCGNTCAPPAK
;
A
#
# COMPACT_ATOMS: atom_id res chain seq x y z
N MET A 1 43.34 -21.72 -13.38
CA MET A 1 42.19 -21.13 -12.64
C MET A 1 40.90 -21.69 -13.22
N ARG A 2 40.25 -22.65 -12.53
CA ARG A 2 38.91 -23.14 -12.88
C ARG A 2 37.90 -22.13 -12.36
N LEU A 3 37.21 -21.44 -13.26
CA LEU A 3 36.00 -20.70 -12.92
C LEU A 3 34.96 -21.73 -12.47
N VAL A 4 34.61 -21.73 -11.19
CA VAL A 4 33.45 -22.45 -10.67
C VAL A 4 32.23 -21.87 -11.38
N GLY A 5 31.70 -22.64 -12.34
CA GLY A 5 30.60 -22.21 -13.20
C GLY A 5 29.38 -21.86 -12.36
N ARG A 6 28.95 -20.59 -12.44
CA ARG A 6 27.61 -20.21 -11.97
C ARG A 6 26.61 -20.95 -12.85
N ALA A 7 25.80 -21.81 -12.23
CA ALA A 7 24.72 -22.50 -12.94
C ALA A 7 23.72 -21.45 -13.47
N CYS A 8 23.25 -21.67 -14.71
CA CYS A 8 22.16 -20.90 -15.30
C CYS A 8 20.97 -20.88 -14.33
N PRO A 9 20.27 -19.75 -14.11
CA PRO A 9 19.08 -19.71 -13.24
C PRO A 9 17.99 -20.68 -13.70
N ALA A 10 17.87 -20.93 -15.02
CA ALA A 10 17.01 -21.97 -15.56
C ALA A 10 17.41 -23.41 -15.17
N CYS A 11 18.70 -23.68 -14.89
CA CYS A 11 19.13 -25.00 -14.38
C CYS A 11 18.70 -25.21 -12.90
N LEU A 12 18.56 -24.14 -12.09
CA LEU A 12 18.10 -24.22 -10.69
C LEU A 12 16.60 -24.49 -10.60
N LEU A 13 15.80 -23.83 -11.45
CA LEU A 13 14.33 -23.96 -11.46
C LEU A 13 13.83 -25.33 -11.96
N ARG A 14 14.63 -26.10 -12.71
CA ARG A 14 14.24 -27.44 -13.18
C ARG A 14 14.36 -28.54 -12.12
N LYS A 15 15.18 -28.35 -11.08
CA LYS A 15 15.45 -29.42 -10.11
C LYS A 15 14.31 -29.64 -9.11
N ASP A 16 13.40 -28.67 -8.97
CA ASP A 16 12.42 -28.62 -7.87
C ASP A 16 10.95 -28.66 -8.31
N ARG A 17 10.60 -29.15 -9.52
CA ARG A 17 9.18 -29.38 -9.88
C ARG A 17 8.73 -30.81 -9.57
N PRO A 18 8.09 -31.09 -8.41
CA PRO A 18 7.30 -32.31 -8.25
C PRO A 18 6.02 -32.20 -9.09
N HIS A 19 5.78 -33.22 -9.91
CA HIS A 19 4.51 -33.42 -10.60
C HIS A 19 3.43 -33.81 -9.59
N GLY A 20 2.47 -32.94 -9.32
CA GLY A 20 1.29 -33.27 -8.51
C GLY A 20 0.19 -32.19 -8.62
N PRO A 21 -1.10 -32.57 -8.75
CA PRO A 21 -2.19 -31.60 -8.87
C PRO A 21 -2.48 -30.93 -7.53
N ALA A 22 -2.55 -29.59 -7.53
CA ALA A 22 -2.90 -28.79 -6.37
C ALA A 22 -4.41 -28.89 -6.08
N SER A 23 -4.77 -29.56 -4.98
CA SER A 23 -6.13 -29.56 -4.44
C SER A 23 -6.47 -28.22 -3.80
N GLN A 24 -7.56 -27.59 -4.26
CA GLN A 24 -8.09 -26.34 -3.74
C GLN A 24 -8.70 -26.55 -2.34
N GLY A 25 -8.11 -25.94 -1.32
CA GLY A 25 -8.68 -25.84 0.02
C GLY A 25 -9.43 -24.52 0.18
N LEU A 26 -10.76 -24.58 0.19
CA LEU A 26 -11.66 -23.47 0.47
C LEU A 26 -11.65 -23.20 1.99
N PHE A 27 -10.96 -22.15 2.44
CA PHE A 27 -10.97 -21.73 3.85
C PHE A 27 -12.10 -20.71 4.06
N VAL A 28 -13.20 -21.17 4.67
CA VAL A 28 -14.27 -20.31 5.17
C VAL A 28 -13.85 -19.84 6.56
N LEU A 29 -13.65 -18.53 6.73
CA LEU A 29 -13.43 -17.92 8.05
C LEU A 29 -14.76 -17.35 8.57
N ASP A 30 -15.20 -17.93 9.67
CA ASP A 30 -16.39 -17.62 10.45
C ASP A 30 -16.20 -16.29 11.20
N VAL A 31 -17.07 -15.30 10.96
CA VAL A 31 -17.03 -13.98 11.60
C VAL A 31 -17.93 -14.00 12.84
N GLY A 32 -17.33 -14.34 13.99
CA GLY A 32 -17.98 -14.29 15.29
C GLY A 32 -18.26 -12.85 15.75
N ALA A 33 -19.55 -12.50 15.87
CA ALA A 33 -20.05 -11.23 16.37
C ALA A 33 -20.01 -11.18 17.92
N GLY A 34 -19.04 -10.47 18.49
CA GLY A 34 -18.99 -10.15 19.93
C GLY A 34 -19.52 -8.75 20.22
N ARG A 35 -20.72 -8.65 20.80
CA ARG A 35 -21.27 -7.40 21.37
C ARG A 35 -20.70 -7.20 22.78
N THR A 36 -19.93 -6.14 23.00
CA THR A 36 -19.61 -5.67 24.35
C THR A 36 -20.32 -4.35 24.64
N ASN A 37 -21.13 -4.39 25.69
CA ASN A 37 -21.99 -3.33 26.19
C ASN A 37 -21.15 -2.32 26.99
N VAL A 38 -21.09 -1.05 26.59
CA VAL A 38 -20.33 0.00 27.31
C VAL A 38 -21.32 0.94 27.99
N PRO A 39 -21.29 1.08 29.33
CA PRO A 39 -22.22 1.95 30.04
C PRO A 39 -21.86 3.44 29.86
N HIS A 40 -22.87 4.23 29.50
CA HIS A 40 -22.81 5.69 29.37
C HIS A 40 -22.69 6.36 30.76
N HIS A 41 -21.56 7.02 31.02
CA HIS A 41 -21.43 7.98 32.13
C HIS A 41 -21.23 9.40 31.61
N GLY A 42 -22.33 9.99 31.15
CA GLY A 42 -22.40 11.40 30.77
C GLY A 42 -22.67 12.26 32.01
N ARG A 43 -21.65 12.96 32.52
CA ARG A 43 -21.80 14.26 33.22
C ARG A 43 -20.50 15.00 33.60
N ARG A 44 -19.38 14.79 32.90
CA ARG A 44 -18.13 15.57 33.15
C ARG A 44 -17.32 15.91 31.89
N VAL A 45 -17.94 15.91 30.71
CA VAL A 45 -17.21 16.02 29.42
C VAL A 45 -16.79 17.46 29.07
N ARG A 46 -17.49 18.50 29.57
CA ARG A 46 -17.19 19.89 29.15
C ARG A 46 -15.91 20.46 29.73
N GLU A 47 -15.56 20.09 30.96
CA GLU A 47 -14.42 20.66 31.69
C GLU A 47 -13.12 19.91 31.40
N ILE A 48 -13.23 18.60 31.19
CA ILE A 48 -12.14 17.75 30.68
C ILE A 48 -11.76 18.14 29.23
N ARG A 49 -12.71 18.62 28.42
CA ARG A 49 -12.44 19.01 27.02
C ARG A 49 -11.50 20.22 26.89
N LYS A 50 -11.52 21.17 27.84
CA LYS A 50 -10.61 22.32 27.83
C LYS A 50 -9.19 21.94 28.29
N THR A 51 -9.06 20.98 29.20
CA THR A 51 -7.76 20.51 29.70
C THR A 51 -7.10 19.46 28.79
N ILE A 52 -7.87 18.66 28.04
CA ILE A 52 -7.31 17.74 27.02
C ILE A 52 -6.76 18.50 25.81
N SER A 53 -7.35 19.65 25.45
CA SER A 53 -6.90 20.44 24.28
C SER A 53 -5.49 21.03 24.42
N GLN A 54 -4.94 21.07 25.63
CA GLN A 54 -3.59 21.58 25.92
C GLN A 54 -2.64 20.51 26.46
N ARG A 55 -3.07 19.24 26.56
CA ARG A 55 -2.12 18.13 26.65
C ARG A 55 -1.60 17.85 25.26
N GLU A 56 -0.59 18.65 24.92
CA GLU A 56 0.51 18.37 24.01
C GLU A 56 0.50 16.94 23.47
N ASN A 57 0.21 16.81 22.17
CA ASN A 57 0.82 15.75 21.37
C ASN A 57 2.32 16.07 21.26
N THR A 58 3.05 16.08 22.38
CA THR A 58 4.50 15.92 22.34
C THR A 58 4.71 14.46 21.99
N MET A 59 4.86 14.20 20.69
CA MET A 59 5.33 12.90 20.23
C MET A 59 6.59 12.56 21.02
N ALA A 60 6.75 11.30 21.46
CA ALA A 60 7.91 10.87 22.27
C ALA A 60 9.27 10.99 21.55
N TYR A 61 9.25 11.46 20.31
CA TYR A 61 10.38 11.62 19.41
C TYR A 61 10.24 12.96 18.67
N ASP A 62 11.39 13.57 18.33
CA ASP A 62 11.48 14.81 17.56
C ASP A 62 10.87 14.64 16.16
N ASP A 63 9.67 15.17 15.96
CA ASP A 63 8.92 15.10 14.71
C ASP A 63 9.12 16.33 13.81
N THR A 64 10.01 17.27 14.18
CA THR A 64 10.22 18.52 13.45
C THR A 64 10.55 18.29 11.99
N LEU A 65 11.42 17.32 11.67
CA LEU A 65 11.76 16.97 10.30
C LEU A 65 10.55 16.48 9.50
N VAL A 66 9.68 15.67 10.12
CA VAL A 66 8.48 15.15 9.47
C VAL A 66 7.50 16.29 9.20
N VAL A 67 7.27 17.15 10.19
CA VAL A 67 6.38 18.30 10.06
C VAL A 67 6.89 19.27 8.99
N ASN A 68 8.19 19.56 8.98
CA ASN A 68 8.80 20.44 7.98
C ASN A 68 8.60 19.91 6.56
N HIS A 69 8.87 18.62 6.32
CA HIS A 69 8.63 18.02 5.01
C HIS A 69 7.15 18.05 4.61
N LEU A 70 6.23 17.82 5.56
CA LEU A 70 4.80 17.94 5.29
C LEU A 70 4.42 19.38 4.93
N GLN A 71 5.01 20.39 5.56
CA GLN A 71 4.78 21.79 5.22
C GLN A 71 5.35 22.16 3.86
N GLU A 72 6.59 21.75 3.56
CA GLU A 72 7.26 21.97 2.26
C GLU A 72 6.45 21.38 1.10
N THR A 73 5.90 20.17 1.26
CA THR A 73 5.06 19.55 0.22
C THR A 73 3.80 20.35 -0.10
N HIS A 74 3.32 21.17 0.84
CA HIS A 74 2.16 22.04 0.66
C HIS A 74 2.52 23.47 0.20
N ALA A 75 3.81 23.84 0.19
CA ALA A 75 4.29 25.20 -0.07
C ALA A 75 4.37 25.59 -1.57
N THR A 76 4.13 24.65 -2.48
CA THR A 76 4.16 24.98 -3.92
C THR A 76 2.97 25.86 -4.33
N GLU A 77 3.23 26.94 -5.06
CA GLU A 77 2.19 27.82 -5.61
C GLU A 77 1.70 27.38 -6.99
N LEU A 78 2.31 26.33 -7.57
CA LEU A 78 1.96 25.82 -8.90
C LEU A 78 0.67 24.98 -8.92
N LEU A 79 0.21 24.55 -7.74
CA LEU A 79 -1.03 23.81 -7.56
C LEU A 79 -1.94 24.60 -6.63
N THR A 80 -3.21 24.65 -6.98
CA THR A 80 -4.27 25.17 -6.12
C THR A 80 -4.44 24.28 -4.88
N ASP A 81 -5.00 24.84 -3.81
CA ASP A 81 -5.31 24.06 -2.60
C ASP A 81 -6.22 22.87 -2.89
N ARG A 82 -7.18 23.05 -3.81
CA ARG A 82 -8.08 22.00 -4.28
C ARG A 82 -7.29 20.83 -4.87
N GLU A 83 -6.35 21.10 -5.78
CA GLU A 83 -5.51 20.07 -6.41
C GLU A 83 -4.64 19.36 -5.37
N LYS A 84 -4.02 20.11 -4.43
CA LYS A 84 -3.22 19.53 -3.35
C LYS A 84 -4.03 18.57 -2.48
N GLN A 85 -5.28 18.90 -2.15
CA GLN A 85 -6.13 18.01 -1.36
C GLN A 85 -6.50 16.75 -2.13
N LEU A 86 -6.89 16.86 -3.41
CA LEU A 86 -7.26 15.71 -4.24
C LEU A 86 -6.08 14.76 -4.44
N VAL A 87 -4.89 15.29 -4.79
CA VAL A 87 -3.67 14.49 -4.96
C VAL A 87 -3.27 13.82 -3.65
N GLY A 88 -3.26 14.59 -2.55
CA GLY A 88 -2.89 14.06 -1.23
C GLY A 88 -3.84 12.96 -0.74
N LEU A 89 -5.15 13.11 -1.00
CA LEU A 89 -6.15 12.10 -0.68
C LEU A 89 -5.98 10.84 -1.55
N ALA A 90 -5.77 10.99 -2.87
CA ALA A 90 -5.51 9.86 -3.77
C ALA A 90 -4.30 9.01 -3.32
N VAL A 91 -3.16 9.65 -3.02
CA VAL A 91 -1.95 8.96 -2.53
C VAL A 91 -2.20 8.26 -1.19
N THR A 92 -2.99 8.87 -0.32
CA THR A 92 -3.31 8.29 0.99
C THR A 92 -4.18 7.03 0.85
N MET A 93 -5.15 7.06 -0.07
CA MET A 93 -6.02 5.92 -0.36
C MET A 93 -5.25 4.72 -0.93
N THR A 94 -4.30 4.95 -1.84
CA THR A 94 -3.49 3.86 -2.41
C THR A 94 -2.53 3.22 -1.39
N ARG A 95 -2.13 3.97 -0.35
CA ARG A 95 -1.36 3.44 0.78
C ARG A 95 -2.20 2.73 1.85
N GLY A 96 -3.53 2.87 1.83
CA GLY A 96 -4.44 2.15 2.73
C GLY A 96 -4.49 2.64 4.19
N CYS A 97 -4.04 3.86 4.49
CA CYS A 97 -4.09 4.39 5.86
C CYS A 97 -5.46 5.00 6.20
N GLN A 98 -6.30 4.30 6.98
CA GLN A 98 -7.67 4.74 7.30
C GLN A 98 -7.72 6.08 8.06
N VAL A 99 -6.86 6.27 9.07
CA VAL A 99 -6.80 7.51 9.86
C VAL A 99 -6.37 8.69 8.99
N CYS A 100 -5.38 8.47 8.12
CA CYS A 100 -4.88 9.47 7.20
C CYS A 100 -5.96 9.86 6.17
N THR A 101 -6.67 8.87 5.61
CA THR A 101 -7.76 9.08 4.64
C THR A 101 -8.87 9.90 5.27
N ARG A 102 -9.31 9.55 6.48
CA ARG A 102 -10.30 10.32 7.25
C ARG A 102 -9.88 11.78 7.40
N ASN A 103 -8.65 12.03 7.87
CA ASN A 103 -8.16 13.40 8.09
C ASN A 103 -8.03 14.20 6.77
N ARG A 104 -7.69 13.54 5.66
CA ARG A 104 -7.64 14.16 4.33
C ARG A 104 -9.04 14.49 3.78
N ILE A 105 -10.04 13.63 4.02
CA ILE A 105 -11.44 13.92 3.67
C ILE A 105 -11.96 15.15 4.44
N GLU A 106 -11.66 15.25 5.74
CA GLU A 106 -12.04 16.43 6.54
C GLU A 106 -11.42 17.73 5.97
N LYS A 107 -10.14 17.70 5.59
CA LYS A 107 -9.46 18.84 4.96
C LYS A 107 -10.04 19.18 3.58
N ALA A 108 -10.30 18.17 2.75
CA ALA A 108 -10.88 18.34 1.43
C ALA A 108 -12.26 19.02 1.48
N ARG A 109 -13.13 18.56 2.38
CA ARG A 109 -14.43 19.19 2.66
C ARG A 109 -14.27 20.63 3.16
N GLY A 110 -13.30 20.87 4.04
CA GLY A 110 -12.95 22.22 4.50
C GLY A 110 -12.53 23.18 3.37
N SER A 111 -11.96 22.66 2.28
CA SER A 111 -11.63 23.42 1.07
C SER A 111 -12.78 23.52 0.04
N GLY A 112 -13.99 23.07 0.39
CA GLY A 112 -15.17 23.14 -0.46
C GLY A 112 -15.30 22.05 -1.52
N ILE A 113 -14.55 20.94 -1.40
CA ILE A 113 -14.71 19.77 -2.27
C ILE A 113 -15.97 19.01 -1.86
N THR A 114 -16.85 18.69 -2.81
CA THR A 114 -18.13 18.03 -2.53
C THR A 114 -17.99 16.52 -2.39
N ASP A 115 -18.99 15.86 -1.79
CA ASP A 115 -18.98 14.40 -1.62
C ASP A 115 -19.08 13.65 -2.95
N GLU A 116 -19.70 14.25 -3.98
CA GLU A 116 -19.73 13.72 -5.35
C GLU A 116 -18.33 13.75 -5.98
N GLU A 117 -17.58 14.83 -5.78
CA GLU A 117 -16.21 14.96 -6.26
C GLU A 117 -15.27 13.99 -5.54
N LEU A 118 -15.45 13.81 -4.22
CA LEU A 118 -14.73 12.79 -3.46
C LEU A 118 -15.06 11.37 -3.94
N SER A 119 -16.33 11.10 -4.25
CA SER A 119 -16.76 9.80 -4.78
C SER A 119 -16.15 9.54 -6.16
N ALA A 120 -16.10 10.55 -7.03
CA ALA A 120 -15.42 10.48 -8.32
C ALA A 120 -13.91 10.23 -8.14
N LEU A 121 -13.27 10.91 -7.18
CA LEU A 121 -11.85 10.69 -6.85
C LEU A 121 -11.59 9.25 -6.41
N VAL A 122 -12.47 8.66 -5.58
CA VAL A 122 -12.36 7.25 -5.16
C VAL A 122 -12.40 6.32 -6.38
N ALA A 123 -13.36 6.53 -7.30
CA ALA A 123 -13.49 5.73 -8.50
C ALA A 123 -12.23 5.82 -9.40
N VAL A 124 -11.73 7.03 -9.63
CA VAL A 124 -10.50 7.27 -10.41
C VAL A 124 -9.30 6.61 -9.74
N THR A 125 -9.13 6.80 -8.43
CA THR A 125 -8.00 6.24 -7.68
C THR A 125 -8.02 4.71 -7.69
N ALA A 126 -9.20 4.10 -7.53
CA ALA A 126 -9.36 2.65 -7.60
C ALA A 126 -9.01 2.09 -8.99
N ALA A 127 -9.47 2.77 -10.06
CA ALA A 127 -9.17 2.37 -11.44
C ALA A 127 -7.67 2.50 -11.77
N VAL A 128 -7.01 3.57 -11.33
CA VAL A 128 -5.56 3.75 -11.52
C VAL A 128 -4.79 2.66 -10.76
N ASN A 129 -5.14 2.41 -9.50
CA ASN A 129 -4.45 1.42 -8.67
C ASN A 129 -4.60 -0.01 -9.23
N SER A 130 -5.79 -0.36 -9.73
CA SER A 130 -6.03 -1.66 -10.36
C SER A 130 -5.27 -1.79 -11.70
N GLY A 131 -5.23 -0.71 -12.49
CA GLY A 131 -4.47 -0.66 -13.74
C GLY A 131 -2.96 -0.84 -13.53
N VAL A 132 -2.37 -0.14 -12.56
CA VAL A 132 -0.95 -0.30 -12.19
C VAL A 132 -0.67 -1.74 -11.74
N THR A 133 -1.54 -2.30 -10.89
CA THR A 133 -1.40 -3.70 -10.43
C THR A 133 -1.36 -4.68 -11.61
N ALA A 134 -2.28 -4.53 -12.57
CA ALA A 134 -2.33 -5.38 -13.75
C ALA A 134 -1.10 -5.21 -14.65
N ALA A 135 -0.66 -3.96 -14.87
CA ALA A 135 0.53 -3.67 -15.68
C ALA A 135 1.80 -4.28 -15.06
N THR A 136 2.01 -4.08 -13.76
CA THR A 136 3.15 -4.63 -13.02
C THR A 136 3.17 -6.15 -13.08
N ALA A 137 2.02 -6.81 -12.89
CA ALA A 137 1.92 -8.26 -13.00
C ALA A 137 2.28 -8.77 -14.39
N ARG A 138 1.80 -8.10 -15.46
CA ARG A 138 2.13 -8.48 -16.85
C ARG A 138 3.62 -8.36 -17.16
N VAL A 139 4.27 -7.31 -16.68
CA VAL A 139 5.73 -7.16 -16.84
C VAL A 139 6.46 -8.30 -16.13
N ALA A 140 6.05 -8.64 -14.90
CA ALA A 140 6.64 -9.76 -14.17
C ALA A 140 6.44 -11.11 -14.89
N PHE A 141 5.25 -11.37 -15.45
CA PHE A 141 5.02 -12.56 -16.27
C PHE A 141 5.91 -12.59 -17.52
N GLY A 142 6.13 -11.44 -18.17
CA GLY A 142 7.04 -11.33 -19.29
C GLY A 142 8.50 -11.66 -18.92
N MET A 143 8.96 -11.20 -17.76
CA MET A 143 10.30 -11.51 -17.22
C MET A 143 10.46 -13.02 -16.97
N LEU A 144 9.46 -13.68 -16.37
CA LEU A 144 9.48 -15.13 -16.16
C LEU A 144 9.52 -15.91 -17.49
N GLN A 145 8.82 -15.43 -18.53
CA GLN A 145 8.85 -16.04 -19.84
C GLN A 145 10.20 -15.87 -20.53
N SER A 146 10.84 -14.70 -20.44
CA SER A 146 12.18 -14.49 -20.98
C SER A 146 13.21 -15.40 -20.31
N ASP A 147 13.17 -15.52 -18.98
CA ASP A 147 14.07 -16.39 -18.22
C ASP A 147 13.90 -17.87 -18.60
N SER A 148 12.69 -18.27 -19.00
CA SER A 148 12.40 -19.65 -19.45
C SER A 148 12.83 -19.95 -20.90
N ASN A 149 12.99 -18.91 -21.72
CA ASN A 149 13.37 -19.00 -23.14
C ASN A 149 14.88 -18.85 -23.37
N GLU A 150 15.66 -18.53 -22.34
CA GLU A 150 17.11 -18.63 -22.40
C GLU A 150 17.51 -20.11 -22.57
N ASP A 151 17.84 -20.50 -23.80
CA ASP A 151 18.42 -21.81 -24.11
C ASP A 151 19.82 -21.88 -23.50
N CYS A 152 19.94 -22.46 -22.30
CA CYS A 152 21.23 -22.69 -21.64
C CYS A 152 21.98 -23.86 -22.33
N GLY A 153 22.17 -23.80 -23.66
CA GLY A 153 22.72 -24.83 -24.56
C GLY A 153 23.30 -26.09 -23.89
N ASN A 154 24.62 -26.27 -23.94
CA ASN A 154 25.30 -27.41 -23.30
C ASN A 154 25.81 -27.11 -21.87
N THR A 155 25.44 -25.98 -21.28
CA THR A 155 25.96 -25.54 -19.97
C THR A 155 25.27 -26.20 -18.77
N CYS A 156 24.12 -26.88 -18.97
CA CYS A 156 23.47 -27.71 -17.94
C CYS A 156 23.86 -29.21 -18.01
N ALA A 157 24.79 -29.63 -18.87
CA ALA A 157 25.20 -31.04 -18.93
C ALA A 157 26.06 -31.41 -17.69
N PRO A 158 25.82 -32.57 -17.03
CA PRO A 158 26.73 -33.05 -15.99
C PRO A 158 28.14 -33.22 -16.60
N PRO A 159 29.22 -33.01 -15.83
CA PRO A 159 30.56 -33.22 -16.35
C PRO A 159 30.66 -34.67 -16.86
N ALA A 160 31.08 -34.82 -18.12
CA ALA A 160 31.30 -36.13 -18.73
C ALA A 160 32.27 -36.94 -17.84
N LYS A 161 31.90 -38.19 -17.55
CA LYS A 161 32.68 -39.12 -16.72
C LYS A 161 34.00 -39.48 -17.39
#